data_AF-A0A370EGI5-F1
#
_entry.id   AF-A0A370EGI5-F1
#
_cell.length_a   1.000
_cell.length_b   1.000
_cell.length_c   1.000
_cell.angle_alpha   90.00
_cell.angle_beta   90.00
_cell.angle_gamma   90.00
#
_symmetry.space_group_name_H-M   'P 1'
#
loop_
_entity.id
_entity.type
_entity.pdbx_description
1 polymer ?
#
loop_
_entity_poly.entity_id
_entity_poly.type
_entity_poly.pdbx_seq_one_letter_code
_entity_poly.pdbx_strand_id
1 'polypeptide(L)'
;MAKKLDKILVVDIEATCWNGPNPPGMENDIIEIGICLLDIHTGDITDNRGIIVKPERSEVSEFCTELTTITPEMVTEQGISFKEACAILKKDYMSQSRAWASFGAYDLKQFQRQCSAVNVGYPFGPSH
;
A
#
# COMPACT_ATOMS: atom_id res chain seq x y z
N MET A 1 14.58 -11.92 -12.30
CA MET A 1 15.53 -10.83 -11.93
C MET A 1 16.41 -11.33 -10.80
N ALA A 2 17.65 -10.85 -10.71
CA ALA A 2 18.51 -11.15 -9.56
C ALA A 2 17.94 -10.47 -8.30
N LYS A 3 17.92 -11.17 -7.17
CA LYS A 3 17.50 -10.57 -5.88
C LYS A 3 18.50 -9.49 -5.47
N LYS A 4 17.98 -8.37 -4.99
CA LYS A 4 18.72 -7.29 -4.33
C LYS A 4 18.61 -7.49 -2.82
N LEU A 5 19.78 -7.62 -2.18
CA LEU A 5 19.92 -7.87 -0.75
C LEU A 5 20.59 -6.69 -0.04
N ASP A 6 20.50 -5.50 -0.63
CA ASP A 6 21.05 -4.24 -0.10
C ASP A 6 20.11 -3.60 0.93
N LYS A 7 18.80 -3.66 0.66
CA LYS A 7 17.77 -3.01 1.47
C LYS A 7 16.50 -3.85 1.57
N ILE A 8 15.76 -3.67 2.66
CA ILE A 8 14.39 -4.16 2.81
C ILE A 8 13.43 -3.01 2.49
N LEU A 9 12.43 -3.29 1.67
CA LEU A 9 11.34 -2.37 1.39
C LEU A 9 10.29 -2.49 2.50
N VAL A 10 10.18 -1.51 3.38
CA VAL A 10 9.16 -1.52 4.43
C VAL A 10 7.93 -0.80 3.92
N VAL A 11 6.77 -1.41 4.09
CA VAL A 11 5.47 -0.89 3.64
C VAL A 11 4.47 -0.95 4.78
N ASP A 12 3.67 0.09 4.88
CA ASP A 12 2.52 0.22 5.78
C ASP A 12 1.36 0.79 4.95
N ILE A 13 0.17 0.22 5.04
CA ILE A 13 -0.99 0.71 4.27
C ILE A 13 -2.09 1.21 5.17
N GLU A 14 -2.76 2.25 4.70
CA GLU A 14 -4.09 2.58 5.16
C GLU A 14 -5.13 2.09 4.17
N ALA A 15 -6.28 1.64 4.67
CA ALA A 15 -7.37 1.15 3.85
C ALA A 15 -8.71 1.73 4.30
N THR A 16 -9.64 1.92 3.36
CA THR A 16 -11.02 2.31 3.69
C THR A 16 -11.61 1.36 4.73
N CYS A 17 -12.28 1.92 5.73
CA CYS A 17 -12.87 1.16 6.83
C CYS A 17 -14.11 1.87 7.38
N TRP A 18 -14.89 1.16 8.20
CA TRP A 18 -16.12 1.65 8.81
C TRP A 18 -16.21 1.19 10.25
N ASN A 19 -17.00 1.89 11.06
CA ASN A 19 -17.32 1.44 12.41
C ASN A 19 -18.33 0.28 12.34
N GLY A 20 -17.82 -0.94 12.22
CA GLY A 20 -18.61 -2.16 12.08
C GLY A 20 -18.37 -2.88 10.74
N PRO A 21 -19.35 -3.66 10.24
CA PRO A 21 -19.19 -4.39 8.99
C PRO A 21 -19.10 -3.43 7.79
N ASN A 22 -18.43 -3.89 6.73
CA ASN A 22 -18.38 -3.14 5.48
C ASN A 22 -19.80 -2.91 4.93
N PRO A 23 -20.11 -1.70 4.42
CA PRO A 23 -21.36 -1.44 3.72
C PRO A 23 -21.57 -2.40 2.55
N PRO A 24 -22.82 -2.72 2.19
CA PRO A 24 -23.11 -3.62 1.08
C PRO A 24 -22.45 -3.17 -0.22
N GLY A 25 -21.69 -4.07 -0.85
CA GLY A 25 -20.99 -3.82 -2.11
C GLY A 25 -19.67 -3.07 -1.98
N MET A 26 -19.27 -2.65 -0.77
CA MET A 26 -17.99 -2.01 -0.52
C MET A 26 -16.97 -3.01 0.04
N GLU A 27 -15.76 -2.96 -0.52
CA GLU A 27 -14.60 -3.69 -0.01
C GLU A 27 -13.56 -2.70 0.51
N ASN A 28 -12.69 -3.13 1.43
CA ASN A 28 -11.56 -2.30 1.83
C ASN A 28 -10.65 -2.07 0.61
N ASP A 29 -10.38 -0.80 0.29
CA ASP A 29 -9.40 -0.39 -0.69
C ASP A 29 -8.26 0.33 0.02
N ILE A 30 -7.03 0.05 -0.41
CA ILE A 30 -5.84 0.81 -0.04
C ILE A 30 -6.02 2.27 -0.46
N ILE A 31 -5.84 3.18 0.49
CA ILE A 31 -5.95 4.64 0.31
C ILE A 31 -4.66 5.38 0.61
N GLU A 32 -3.71 4.73 1.28
CA GLU A 32 -2.33 5.19 1.39
C GLU A 32 -1.37 3.99 1.34
N ILE A 33 -0.20 4.20 0.72
CA ILE A 33 0.94 3.30 0.83
C ILE A 33 2.11 4.10 1.40
N GLY A 34 2.38 3.90 2.69
CA GLY A 34 3.60 4.35 3.35
C GLY A 34 4.77 3.45 2.97
N ILE A 35 5.90 4.06 2.63
CA ILE A 35 7.08 3.39 2.10
C ILE A 35 8.34 3.94 2.77
N CYS A 36 9.24 3.05 3.16
CA CYS A 36 10.64 3.40 3.38
C CYS A 36 11.60 2.26 2.99
N LEU A 37 12.88 2.58 2.85
CA LEU A 37 13.94 1.61 2.58
C LEU A 37 14.88 1.52 3.79
N LEU A 38 14.95 0.32 4.38
CA LEU A 38 15.87 -0.01 5.46
C LEU A 38 17.16 -0.62 4.89
N ASP A 39 18.29 0.03 5.12
CA ASP A 39 19.60 -0.54 4.83
C ASP A 39 19.94 -1.65 5.82
N ILE A 40 20.24 -2.85 5.32
CA ILE A 40 20.45 -4.02 6.20
C ILE A 40 21.82 -4.03 6.86
N HIS A 41 22.76 -3.22 6.38
CA HIS A 41 24.12 -3.15 6.91
C HIS A 41 24.25 -2.07 7.97
N THR A 42 23.62 -0.92 7.75
CA THR A 42 23.72 0.22 8.66
C THR A 42 22.52 0.38 9.59
N GLY A 43 21.35 -0.14 9.19
CA GLY A 43 20.09 0.11 9.88
C GLY A 43 19.45 1.47 9.53
N ASP A 44 20.02 2.22 8.59
CA ASP A 44 19.49 3.52 8.20
C ASP A 44 18.19 3.39 7.41
N ILE A 45 17.27 4.31 7.69
CA ILE A 45 16.00 4.45 6.98
C ILE A 45 16.13 5.58 5.95
N THR A 46 15.77 5.29 4.71
CA THR A 46 15.86 6.23 3.58
C THR A 46 14.57 6.21 2.75
N ASP A 47 14.36 7.25 1.95
CA ASP A 47 13.28 7.33 0.95
C ASP A 47 11.87 7.17 1.54
N ASN A 48 11.62 7.89 2.65
CA ASN A 48 10.29 7.95 3.28
C ASN A 48 9.30 8.64 2.35
N ARG A 49 8.22 7.95 1.99
CA ARG A 49 7.19 8.46 1.08
C ARG A 49 5.83 7.89 1.43
N GLY A 50 4.81 8.74 1.46
CA GLY A 50 3.39 8.33 1.41
C GLY A 50 2.85 8.48 -0.01
N ILE A 51 2.14 7.48 -0.51
CA ILE A 51 1.42 7.53 -1.79
C ILE A 51 -0.07 7.45 -1.49
N ILE A 52 -0.80 8.54 -1.70
CA ILE A 52 -2.26 8.55 -1.60
C ILE A 52 -2.85 7.82 -2.80
N VAL A 53 -3.78 6.92 -2.54
CA VAL A 53 -4.42 6.06 -3.53
C VAL A 53 -5.91 6.33 -3.55
N LYS A 54 -6.47 6.47 -4.75
CA LYS A 54 -7.92 6.62 -4.93
C LYS A 54 -8.61 5.25 -4.83
N PRO A 55 -9.58 5.07 -3.91
CA PRO A 55 -10.35 3.84 -3.83
C PRO A 55 -11.24 3.69 -5.07
N GLU A 56 -11.44 2.45 -5.52
CA GLU A 56 -12.15 2.11 -6.77
C GLU A 56 -13.46 1.34 -6.51
N ARG A 57 -13.61 0.78 -5.31
CA ARG A 57 -14.69 -0.11 -4.86
C ARG A 57 -15.27 0.30 -3.50
N SER A 58 -14.87 1.47 -3.00
CA SER A 58 -15.29 1.99 -1.70
C SER A 58 -15.10 3.51 -1.62
N GLU A 59 -15.52 4.07 -0.49
CA GLU A 59 -15.40 5.48 -0.17
C GLU A 59 -14.75 5.64 1.21
N VAL A 60 -14.01 6.74 1.40
CA VAL A 60 -13.44 7.07 2.70
C VAL A 60 -14.57 7.54 3.62
N SER A 61 -14.82 6.78 4.68
CA SER A 61 -15.82 7.12 5.69
C SER A 61 -15.30 8.14 6.71
N GLU A 62 -16.20 8.76 7.48
CA GLU A 62 -15.82 9.63 8.60
C GLU A 62 -14.95 8.86 9.63
N PHE A 63 -15.34 7.63 9.98
CA PHE A 63 -14.55 6.78 10.88
C PHE A 63 -13.15 6.49 10.34
N CYS A 64 -13.04 6.22 9.04
CA CYS A 64 -11.74 5.99 8.39
C CYS A 64 -10.89 7.26 8.42
N THR A 65 -11.51 8.42 8.21
CA THR A 65 -10.84 9.72 8.31
C THR A 65 -10.32 9.97 9.72
N GLU A 66 -11.12 9.70 10.75
CA GLU A 66 -10.70 9.84 12.15
C GLU A 66 -9.52 8.94 12.51
N LEU A 67 -9.50 7.72 11.97
CA LEU A 67 -8.46 6.72 12.27
C LEU A 67 -7.15 6.98 11.51
N THR A 68 -7.24 7.33 10.23
CA THR A 68 -6.09 7.39 9.31
C THR A 68 -5.65 8.81 8.98
N THR A 69 -6.46 9.81 9.32
CA THR A 69 -6.33 11.23 8.93
C THR A 69 -6.48 11.51 7.43
N ILE A 70 -6.70 10.49 6.59
CA ILE A 70 -6.93 10.64 5.15
C ILE A 70 -8.36 11.10 4.88
N THR A 71 -8.52 12.25 4.22
CA THR A 71 -9.84 12.79 3.88
C THR A 71 -10.24 12.50 2.42
N PRO A 72 -11.56 12.51 2.09
CA PRO A 72 -12.03 12.43 0.71
C PRO A 72 -11.41 13.50 -0.22
N GLU A 73 -11.17 14.71 0.28
CA GLU A 73 -10.53 15.80 -0.45
C GLU A 73 -9.07 15.48 -0.77
N MET A 74 -8.30 14.99 0.21
CA MET A 74 -6.91 14.56 0.00
C MET A 74 -6.81 13.50 -1.09
N VAL A 75 -7.71 12.51 -1.05
CA VAL A 75 -7.80 11.45 -2.06
C VAL A 75 -8.15 12.02 -3.44
N THR A 76 -9.01 13.02 -3.50
CA THR A 76 -9.42 13.64 -4.77
C THR A 76 -8.30 14.49 -5.38
N GLU A 77 -7.57 15.24 -4.55
CA GLU A 77 -6.54 16.18 -4.98
C GLU A 77 -5.18 15.52 -5.27
N GLN A 78 -4.82 14.49 -4.49
CA GLN A 78 -3.48 13.90 -4.48
C GLN A 78 -3.48 12.43 -4.91
N GLY A 79 -4.63 11.76 -4.88
CA GLY A 79 -4.74 10.34 -5.10
C GLY A 79 -4.43 9.93 -6.54
N ILE A 80 -3.60 8.91 -6.68
CA ILE A 80 -3.39 8.20 -7.95
C ILE A 80 -4.16 6.87 -7.96
N SER A 81 -4.28 6.21 -9.11
CA SER A 81 -4.92 4.89 -9.14
C SER A 81 -4.08 3.84 -8.40
N PHE A 82 -4.73 2.81 -7.87
CA PHE A 82 -4.03 1.69 -7.24
C PHE A 82 -3.04 1.00 -8.20
N LYS A 83 -3.39 0.95 -9.48
CA LYS A 83 -2.52 0.42 -10.55
C LYS A 83 -1.25 1.24 -10.72
N GLU A 84 -1.33 2.57 -10.69
CA GLU A 84 -0.18 3.46 -10.78
C GLU A 84 0.70 3.36 -9.54
N ALA A 85 0.10 3.29 -8.35
CA ALA A 85 0.83 3.09 -7.11
C ALA A 85 1.62 1.77 -7.12
N CYS A 86 1.00 0.68 -7.59
CA CYS A 86 1.68 -0.60 -7.83
C CYS A 86 2.82 -0.49 -8.86
N ALA A 87 2.69 0.35 -9.88
CA ALA A 87 3.75 0.58 -10.86
C ALA A 87 4.94 1.32 -10.25
N ILE A 88 4.69 2.30 -9.37
CA ILE A 88 5.73 3.02 -8.61
C ILE A 88 6.50 2.04 -7.73
N LEU A 89 5.81 1.18 -6.96
CA LEU A 89 6.45 0.14 -6.14
C LEU A 89 7.39 -0.75 -6.97
N LYS A 90 6.98 -1.15 -8.18
CA LYS A 90 7.79 -2.00 -9.06
C LYS A 90 9.00 -1.25 -9.62
N LYS A 91 8.79 -0.03 -10.12
CA LYS A 91 9.78 0.72 -10.88
C LYS A 91 10.79 1.42 -9.97
N ASP A 92 10.31 2.16 -8.98
CA ASP A 92 11.13 3.07 -8.19
C ASP A 92 11.76 2.32 -7.01
N TYR A 93 11.02 1.39 -6.41
CA TYR A 93 11.47 0.62 -5.24
C TYR A 93 11.98 -0.79 -5.55
N MET A 94 11.88 -1.24 -6.81
CA MET A 94 12.26 -2.59 -7.25
C MET A 94 11.64 -3.69 -6.38
N SER A 95 10.39 -3.50 -5.94
CA SER A 95 9.66 -4.38 -5.00
C SER A 95 9.60 -5.85 -5.42
N GLN A 96 9.72 -6.16 -6.72
CA GLN A 96 9.78 -7.54 -7.22
C GLN A 96 11.16 -8.22 -7.04
N SER A 97 12.20 -7.43 -6.80
CA SER A 97 13.58 -7.92 -6.66
C SER A 97 14.12 -7.80 -5.23
N ARG A 98 13.38 -7.16 -4.31
CA ARG A 98 13.76 -7.03 -2.89
C ARG A 98 12.85 -7.86 -2.00
N ALA A 99 13.34 -8.20 -0.81
CA ALA A 99 12.44 -8.55 0.28
C ALA A 99 11.70 -7.29 0.73
N TRP A 100 10.45 -7.45 1.14
CA TRP A 100 9.68 -6.37 1.72
C TRP A 100 9.16 -6.80 3.09
N ALA A 101 8.78 -5.85 3.93
CA ALA A 101 8.28 -6.14 5.27
C ALA A 101 7.11 -5.23 5.60
N SER A 102 6.20 -5.69 6.44
CA SER A 102 5.12 -4.91 7.02
C SER A 102 4.77 -5.44 8.42
N PHE A 103 3.92 -4.73 9.16
CA PHE A 103 3.56 -5.17 10.51
C PHE A 103 2.47 -6.24 10.49
N GLY A 104 2.90 -7.50 10.60
CA GLY A 104 1.99 -8.65 10.49
C GLY A 104 1.60 -8.92 9.04
N ALA A 105 0.48 -9.61 8.82
CA ALA A 105 0.11 -10.12 7.49
C ALA A 105 -1.07 -9.37 6.85
N TYR A 106 -1.52 -8.25 7.43
CA TYR A 106 -2.67 -7.52 6.91
C TYR A 106 -2.35 -6.90 5.54
N ASP A 107 -1.25 -6.15 5.43
CA ASP A 107 -0.84 -5.45 4.20
C ASP A 107 -0.62 -6.44 3.05
N LEU A 108 0.10 -7.54 3.33
CA LEU A 108 0.32 -8.64 2.40
C LEU A 108 -1.01 -9.15 1.83
N LYS A 109 -1.96 -9.49 2.71
CA LYS A 109 -3.26 -10.03 2.32
C LYS A 109 -4.11 -8.99 1.61
N GLN A 110 -4.04 -7.73 2.01
CA GLN A 110 -4.83 -6.65 1.42
C GLN A 110 -4.36 -6.34 0.01
N PHE A 111 -3.05 -6.23 -0.24
CA PHE A 111 -2.52 -6.15 -1.61
C PHE A 111 -2.95 -7.34 -2.46
N GLN A 112 -2.85 -8.58 -1.95
CA GLN A 112 -3.27 -9.77 -2.70
C GLN A 112 -4.75 -9.72 -3.10
N ARG A 113 -5.64 -9.38 -2.14
CA ARG A 113 -7.08 -9.26 -2.38
C ARG A 113 -7.38 -8.19 -3.41
N GLN A 114 -6.88 -6.98 -3.20
CA GLN A 114 -7.16 -5.85 -4.06
C GLN A 114 -6.59 -6.04 -5.47
N CYS A 115 -5.35 -6.53 -5.60
CA CYS A 115 -4.76 -6.91 -6.88
C CYS A 115 -5.63 -7.92 -7.65
N SER A 116 -6.11 -8.96 -6.97
CA SER A 116 -7.00 -9.95 -7.57
C SER A 116 -8.33 -9.34 -8.03
N ALA A 117 -8.93 -8.49 -7.19
CA ALA A 117 -10.24 -7.89 -7.45
C ALA A 117 -10.23 -6.86 -8.59
N VAL A 118 -9.14 -6.09 -8.78
CA VAL A 118 -9.01 -5.12 -9.89
C VAL A 118 -8.12 -5.60 -11.04
N ASN A 119 -7.76 -6.88 -11.08
CA ASN A 119 -6.91 -7.46 -12.12
C ASN A 119 -5.59 -6.68 -12.34
N VAL A 120 -4.93 -6.31 -11.25
CA VAL A 120 -3.62 -5.66 -11.23
C VAL A 120 -2.57 -6.67 -10.80
N GLY A 121 -1.51 -6.84 -11.58
CA GLY A 121 -0.43 -7.78 -11.22
C GLY A 121 0.24 -7.39 -9.91
N TYR A 122 0.36 -8.34 -8.98
CA TYR A 122 0.92 -8.16 -7.65
C TYR A 122 2.30 -7.45 -7.66
N PRO A 123 2.52 -6.40 -6.85
CA PRO A 123 3.72 -5.57 -6.97
C PRO A 123 4.96 -6.16 -6.31
N PHE A 124 4.84 -7.04 -5.33
CA PHE A 124 5.99 -7.53 -4.57
C PHE A 124 6.53 -8.87 -5.06
N GLY A 125 7.78 -9.16 -4.67
CA GLY A 125 8.37 -10.49 -4.74
C GLY A 125 7.81 -11.44 -3.67
N PRO A 126 8.22 -12.72 -3.69
CA PRO A 126 7.68 -13.74 -2.79
C PRO A 126 8.25 -13.70 -1.36
N SER A 127 9.12 -12.75 -1.04
CA SER A 127 9.79 -12.65 0.26
C SER A 127 9.19 -11.48 1.06
N HIS A 128 8.34 -11.81 2.04
CA HIS A 128 7.73 -10.93 3.04
C HIS A 128 8.19 -11.36 4.44
#